data_AF-A0A7S3BIN1-F1
#
_entry.id   AF-A0A7S3BIN1-F1
#
_cell.length_a   1.000
_cell.length_b   1.000
_cell.length_c   1.000
_cell.angle_alpha   90.00
_cell.angle_beta   90.00
_cell.angle_gamma   90.00
#
_symmetry.space_group_name_H-M   'P 1'
#
loop_
_entity.id
_entity.type
_entity.pdbx_description
1 polymer ?
#
loop_
_entity_poly.entity_id
_entity_poly.type
_entity_poly.pdbx_seq_one_letter_code
_entity_poly.pdbx_strand_id
1 'polypeptide(L)'
;VFAATPGLSVAATQAAARGGPEAAWRAAAANALARLELVLVPVENVPGRRDVEAGKLCDRVIASTGVDLNRNWPHMWQKDKRGRRSETYGGPEPLSEFESKSVLALAKSMLPLKSYVNVHSGEWAMYVPWDHKKVLAG
;
A
#
# COMPACT_ATOMS: atom_id res chain seq x y z
N VAL A 1 -22.82 11.62 -19.15
CA VAL A 1 -23.74 10.62 -18.55
C VAL A 1 -23.04 10.02 -17.35
N PHE A 2 -23.28 10.56 -16.15
CA PHE A 2 -22.76 9.98 -14.91
C PHE A 2 -23.73 8.89 -14.47
N ALA A 3 -23.40 7.63 -14.77
CA ALA A 3 -24.17 6.51 -14.25
C ALA A 3 -23.95 6.45 -12.72
N ALA A 4 -25.06 6.48 -11.98
CA ALA A 4 -25.06 6.30 -10.54
C ALA A 4 -24.35 4.99 -10.19
N THR A 5 -23.26 5.11 -9.44
CA THR A 5 -22.46 3.95 -9.01
C THR A 5 -23.28 3.16 -8.00
N PRO A 6 -23.61 1.88 -8.24
CA PRO A 6 -24.33 1.06 -7.28
C PRO A 6 -23.41 0.81 -6.09
N GLY A 7 -23.71 1.44 -4.95
CA GLY A 7 -22.91 1.29 -3.73
C GLY A 7 -22.89 2.51 -2.81
N LEU A 8 -23.32 3.70 -3.27
CA LEU A 8 -23.49 4.83 -2.36
C LEU A 8 -24.65 4.55 -1.38
N SER A 9 -24.37 4.64 -0.08
CA SER A 9 -25.42 4.57 0.95
C SER A 9 -26.50 5.63 0.69
N VAL A 10 -27.76 5.35 1.07
CA VAL A 10 -28.90 6.28 0.93
C VAL A 10 -28.58 7.69 1.45
N ALA A 11 -27.79 7.78 2.54
CA ALA A 11 -27.34 9.04 3.11
C ALA A 11 -26.39 9.83 2.18
N ALA A 12 -25.48 9.15 1.48
CA ALA A 12 -24.56 9.79 0.53
C ALA A 12 -25.30 10.25 -0.74
N THR A 13 -26.30 9.47 -1.20
CA THR A 13 -27.18 9.85 -2.32
C THR A 13 -28.07 11.04 -1.97
N GLN A 14 -28.61 11.09 -0.75
CA GLN A 14 -29.39 12.25 -0.26
C GLN A 14 -28.53 13.50 -0.05
N ALA A 15 -27.28 13.35 0.40
CA ALA A 15 -26.33 14.46 0.53
C ALA A 15 -25.93 15.05 -0.85
N ALA A 16 -25.71 14.18 -1.85
CA ALA A 16 -25.44 14.59 -3.23
C ALA A 16 -26.58 15.44 -3.81
N ALA A 17 -27.83 15.03 -3.58
CA ALA A 17 -29.02 15.69 -4.08
C ALA A 17 -29.28 17.07 -3.44
N ARG A 18 -28.68 17.37 -2.28
CA ARG A 18 -28.88 18.63 -1.53
C ARG A 18 -27.66 19.56 -1.52
N GLY A 19 -26.46 19.06 -1.78
CA GLY A 19 -25.21 19.83 -1.61
C GLY A 19 -24.09 19.51 -2.62
N GLY A 20 -24.36 18.74 -3.68
CA GLY A 20 -23.38 18.44 -4.74
C GLY A 20 -22.38 17.34 -4.40
N PRO A 21 -21.39 17.09 -5.30
CA PRO A 21 -20.47 15.95 -5.18
C PRO A 21 -19.62 15.94 -3.90
N GLU A 22 -19.18 17.11 -3.42
CA GLU A 22 -18.38 17.20 -2.19
C GLU A 22 -19.18 16.76 -0.96
N ALA A 23 -20.45 17.18 -0.85
CA ALA A 23 -21.34 16.76 0.23
C ALA A 23 -21.57 15.24 0.21
N ALA A 24 -21.68 14.65 -0.99
CA ALA A 24 -21.79 13.21 -1.16
C ALA A 24 -20.55 12.47 -0.64
N TRP A 25 -19.35 12.94 -1.00
CA TRP A 25 -18.09 12.35 -0.54
C TRP A 25 -17.90 12.47 0.97
N ARG A 26 -18.21 13.63 1.55
CA ARG A 26 -18.15 13.83 3.01
C ARG A 26 -19.09 12.89 3.74
N ALA A 27 -20.33 12.73 3.25
CA ALA A 27 -21.28 11.78 3.84
C ALA A 27 -20.83 10.32 3.70
N ALA A 28 -20.26 9.93 2.55
CA ALA A 28 -19.72 8.59 2.34
C ALA A 28 -18.52 8.31 3.27
N ALA A 29 -17.59 9.26 3.39
CA ALA A 29 -16.44 9.15 4.28
C ALA A 29 -16.87 9.07 5.74
N ALA A 30 -17.82 9.90 6.19
CA ALA A 30 -18.36 9.83 7.54
C ALA A 30 -19.01 8.48 7.84
N ASN A 31 -19.77 7.93 6.89
CA ASN A 31 -20.39 6.61 7.03
C ASN A 31 -19.34 5.48 7.11
N ALA A 32 -18.29 5.54 6.29
CA ALA A 32 -17.18 4.60 6.35
C ALA A 32 -16.45 4.67 7.70
N LEU A 33 -16.06 5.87 8.14
CA LEU A 33 -15.33 6.08 9.39
C LEU A 33 -16.15 5.77 10.64
N ALA A 34 -17.48 5.78 10.56
CA ALA A 34 -18.35 5.33 11.65
C ALA A 34 -18.29 3.80 11.88
N ARG A 35 -17.71 3.03 10.95
CA ARG A 35 -17.69 1.56 10.98
C ARG A 35 -16.30 0.96 10.81
N LEU A 36 -15.32 1.78 10.45
CA LEU A 36 -13.98 1.37 10.10
C LEU A 36 -12.98 2.24 10.85
N GLU A 37 -11.98 1.59 11.44
CA GLU A 37 -10.74 2.25 11.80
C GLU A 37 -9.81 2.24 10.58
N LEU A 38 -9.38 3.42 10.15
CA LEU A 38 -8.41 3.58 9.06
C LEU A 38 -7.07 4.02 9.65
N VAL A 39 -6.07 3.17 9.52
CA VAL A 39 -4.68 3.49 9.87
C VAL A 39 -3.91 3.78 8.58
N LEU A 40 -3.36 4.98 8.48
CA LEU A 40 -2.58 5.43 7.34
C LEU A 40 -1.10 5.51 7.69
N VAL A 41 -0.26 4.82 6.92
CA VAL A 41 1.20 4.99 6.95
C VAL A 41 1.59 5.85 5.74
N PRO A 42 1.82 7.16 5.92
CA PRO A 42 2.01 8.08 4.79
C PRO A 42 3.32 7.84 4.03
N VAL A 43 4.37 7.40 4.74
CA VAL A 43 5.67 7.08 4.17
C VAL A 43 6.20 5.83 4.86
N GLU A 44 6.21 4.70 4.13
CA GLU A 44 6.75 3.43 4.63
C GLU A 44 8.28 3.44 4.66
N ASN A 45 8.92 3.95 3.59
CA ASN A 45 10.38 4.05 3.47
C ASN A 45 10.88 5.46 3.82
N VAL A 46 10.96 5.78 5.11
CA VAL A 46 11.43 7.10 5.57
C VAL A 46 12.89 7.39 5.16
N PRO A 47 13.86 6.47 5.30
CA PRO A 47 15.22 6.71 4.84
C PRO A 47 15.30 6.95 3.33
N GLY A 48 14.65 6.11 2.52
CA GLY A 48 14.62 6.27 1.07
C GLY A 48 13.94 7.57 0.63
N ARG A 49 12.89 8.02 1.35
CA ARG A 49 12.29 9.34 1.11
C ARG A 49 13.30 10.47 1.32
N ARG A 50 14.12 10.40 2.38
CA ARG A 50 15.17 11.41 2.63
C ARG A 50 16.24 11.38 1.56
N ASP A 51 16.61 10.20 1.06
CA ASP A 51 17.57 10.05 -0.04
C ASP A 51 17.05 10.73 -1.34
N VAL A 52 15.78 10.53 -1.68
CA VAL A 52 15.13 11.19 -2.82
C VAL A 52 15.12 12.71 -2.64
N GLU A 53 14.75 13.20 -1.45
CA GLU A 53 14.76 14.64 -1.14
C GLU A 53 16.17 15.25 -1.17
N ALA A 54 17.20 14.44 -0.93
CA ALA A 54 18.60 14.83 -1.05
C ALA A 54 19.15 14.76 -2.50
N GLY A 55 18.30 14.45 -3.49
CA GLY A 55 18.64 14.48 -4.91
C GLY A 55 18.87 13.11 -5.55
N LYS A 56 18.71 11.99 -4.83
CA LYS A 56 18.76 10.65 -5.42
C LYS A 56 17.40 10.26 -6.00
N LEU A 57 16.97 11.00 -7.01
CA LEU A 57 15.58 11.01 -7.50
C LEU A 57 15.09 9.66 -8.04
N CYS A 58 15.99 8.76 -8.43
CA CYS A 58 15.66 7.45 -8.97
C CYS A 58 15.79 6.31 -7.97
N ASP A 59 16.26 6.58 -6.75
CA ASP A 59 16.45 5.54 -5.74
C ASP A 59 15.08 5.03 -5.25
N ARG A 60 14.89 3.71 -5.36
CA ARG A 60 13.70 3.00 -4.85
C ARG A 60 13.96 2.18 -3.59
N VAL A 61 15.22 1.99 -3.24
CA VAL A 61 15.68 1.17 -2.11
C VAL A 61 16.04 2.02 -0.90
N ILE A 62 16.24 1.42 0.26
CA ILE A 62 16.96 2.07 1.36
C ILE A 62 18.44 2.12 0.98
N ALA A 63 19.03 3.30 0.71
CA ALA A 63 20.38 3.37 0.15
C ALA A 63 21.47 2.76 1.05
N SER A 64 21.32 2.85 2.37
CA SER A 64 22.29 2.32 3.34
C SER A 64 22.37 0.78 3.33
N THR A 65 21.29 0.08 3.01
CA THR A 65 21.21 -1.39 2.99
C THR A 65 21.09 -1.95 1.58
N GLY A 66 20.64 -1.14 0.62
CA GLY A 66 20.31 -1.53 -0.75
C GLY A 66 19.00 -2.32 -0.85
N VAL A 67 18.19 -2.36 0.21
CA VAL A 67 17.00 -3.25 0.27
C VAL A 67 15.78 -2.61 -0.37
N ASP A 68 15.11 -3.39 -1.22
CA ASP A 68 13.77 -3.15 -1.72
C ASP A 68 12.75 -3.69 -0.71
N LEU A 69 12.03 -2.79 -0.04
CA LEU A 69 11.01 -3.16 0.96
C LEU A 69 9.89 -4.02 0.37
N ASN A 70 9.56 -3.86 -0.93
CA ASN A 70 8.55 -4.69 -1.59
C ASN A 70 9.07 -6.10 -1.97
N ARG A 71 10.30 -6.43 -1.58
CA ARG A 71 10.89 -7.79 -1.66
C ARG A 71 11.35 -8.30 -0.30
N ASN A 72 11.20 -7.53 0.77
CA ASN A 72 11.67 -7.85 2.12
C ASN A 72 10.65 -8.64 2.97
N TRP A 73 9.52 -9.07 2.39
CA TRP A 73 8.47 -9.80 3.11
C TRP A 73 8.77 -11.31 3.21
N PRO A 74 8.31 -12.02 4.27
CA PRO A 74 8.64 -13.43 4.49
C PRO A 74 7.94 -14.39 3.53
N HIS A 75 6.85 -13.95 2.90
CA HIS A 75 6.10 -14.77 1.97
C HIS A 75 6.87 -14.96 0.67
N MET A 76 7.28 -16.20 0.39
CA MET A 76 8.03 -16.57 -0.83
C MET A 76 9.29 -15.73 -1.05
N TRP A 77 9.94 -15.32 0.04
CA TRP A 77 11.20 -14.57 -0.01
C TRP A 77 12.28 -15.37 -0.74
N GLN A 78 13.03 -14.70 -1.61
CA GLN A 78 14.12 -15.32 -2.38
C GLN A 78 15.42 -14.55 -2.18
N LYS A 79 16.50 -15.31 -2.00
CA LYS A 79 17.85 -14.74 -1.96
C LYS A 79 18.23 -14.24 -3.36
N ASP A 80 18.50 -12.94 -3.47
CA ASP A 80 18.96 -12.34 -4.72
C ASP A 80 20.45 -12.65 -4.96
N LYS A 81 20.77 -13.26 -6.11
CA LYS A 81 22.15 -13.60 -6.50
C LYS A 81 23.03 -12.36 -6.75
N ARG A 82 22.44 -11.24 -7.14
CA ARG A 82 23.14 -9.97 -7.37
C ARG A 82 23.33 -9.19 -6.07
N GLY A 83 22.64 -9.58 -4.99
CA GLY A 83 22.69 -8.94 -3.68
C GLY A 83 22.37 -7.45 -3.79
N ARG A 84 23.08 -6.61 -3.02
CA ARG A 84 22.90 -5.14 -2.97
C ARG A 84 23.03 -4.41 -4.32
N ARG A 85 23.55 -5.07 -5.37
CA ARG A 85 23.61 -4.51 -6.74
C ARG A 85 22.29 -4.65 -7.50
N SER A 86 21.31 -5.36 -6.95
CA SER A 86 19.99 -5.54 -7.54
C SER A 86 19.03 -4.48 -7.02
N GLU A 87 18.25 -3.87 -7.91
CA GLU A 87 17.18 -2.94 -7.52
C GLU A 87 15.99 -3.63 -6.82
N THR A 88 15.95 -4.96 -6.88
CA THR A 88 14.94 -5.82 -6.23
C THR A 88 15.54 -6.67 -5.11
N TYR A 89 16.65 -6.22 -4.52
CA TYR A 89 17.31 -6.95 -3.44
C TYR A 89 16.42 -6.98 -2.20
N GLY A 90 15.87 -8.15 -1.86
CA GLY A 90 14.98 -8.32 -0.70
C GLY A 90 15.69 -8.37 0.65
N GLY A 91 16.96 -7.98 0.76
CA GLY A 91 17.74 -8.02 2.00
C GLY A 91 18.54 -9.32 2.22
N PRO A 92 19.29 -9.42 3.34
CA PRO A 92 20.02 -10.64 3.70
C PRO A 92 19.12 -11.80 4.13
N GLU A 93 17.95 -11.47 4.69
CA GLU A 93 16.91 -12.38 5.17
C GLU A 93 15.55 -11.67 5.11
N PRO A 94 14.39 -12.39 5.11
CA PRO A 94 13.10 -11.73 5.15
C PRO A 94 12.93 -10.93 6.44
N LEU A 95 12.24 -9.78 6.33
CA LEU A 95 12.05 -8.82 7.41
C LEU A 95 13.39 -8.42 8.01
N SER A 96 14.41 -8.13 7.21
CA SER A 96 15.68 -7.61 7.71
C SER A 96 15.57 -6.13 8.09
N GLU A 97 14.75 -5.36 7.37
CA GLU A 97 14.61 -3.92 7.58
C GLU A 97 13.64 -3.59 8.72
N PHE A 98 13.90 -2.50 9.43
CA PHE A 98 13.07 -2.04 10.55
C PHE A 98 11.67 -1.61 10.06
N GLU A 99 11.60 -1.02 8.88
CA GLU A 99 10.40 -0.53 8.21
C GLU A 99 9.41 -1.68 7.98
N SER A 100 9.84 -2.76 7.32
CA SER A 100 8.99 -3.93 7.08
C SER A 100 8.57 -4.63 8.39
N LYS A 101 9.46 -4.71 9.39
CA LYS A 101 9.10 -5.22 10.73
C LYS A 101 8.01 -4.37 11.38
N SER A 102 8.10 -3.05 11.25
CA SER A 102 7.16 -2.10 11.86
C SER A 102 5.78 -2.19 11.23
N VAL A 103 5.69 -2.26 9.89
CA VAL A 103 4.41 -2.45 9.19
C VAL A 103 3.78 -3.79 9.56
N LEU A 104 4.57 -4.86 9.65
CA LEU A 104 4.06 -6.17 10.09
C LEU A 104 3.55 -6.14 11.53
N ALA A 105 4.29 -5.50 12.45
CA ALA A 105 3.89 -5.37 13.84
C ALA A 105 2.59 -4.57 13.98
N LEU A 106 2.47 -3.45 13.25
CA LEU A 106 1.26 -2.65 13.18
C LEU A 106 0.07 -3.46 12.65
N ALA A 107 0.22 -4.13 11.52
CA ALA A 107 -0.83 -4.97 10.94
C ALA A 107 -1.28 -6.08 11.90
N LYS A 108 -0.34 -6.70 12.64
CA LYS A 108 -0.63 -7.71 13.66
C LYS A 108 -1.38 -7.13 14.87
N SER A 109 -1.08 -5.90 15.27
CA SER A 109 -1.77 -5.24 16.39
C SER A 109 -3.25 -4.95 16.09
N MET A 110 -3.63 -4.94 14.81
CA MET A 110 -4.99 -4.64 14.34
C MET A 110 -5.81 -5.88 13.99
N LEU A 111 -5.37 -7.08 14.40
CA LEU A 111 -6.11 -8.29 14.07
C LEU A 111 -7.46 -8.36 14.81
N PRO A 112 -8.56 -8.76 14.13
CA PRO A 112 -8.61 -9.24 12.75
C PRO A 112 -8.62 -8.10 11.70
N LEU A 113 -7.53 -7.97 10.95
CA LEU A 113 -7.38 -6.97 9.89
C LEU A 113 -8.24 -7.39 8.69
N LYS A 114 -9.14 -6.51 8.26
CA LYS A 114 -10.11 -6.81 7.19
C LYS A 114 -9.56 -6.57 5.79
N SER A 115 -8.64 -5.62 5.65
CA SER A 115 -8.08 -5.23 4.36
C SER A 115 -6.71 -4.59 4.55
N TYR A 116 -5.85 -4.76 3.55
CA TYR A 116 -4.53 -4.12 3.46
C TYR A 116 -4.36 -3.58 2.04
N VAL A 117 -3.95 -2.32 1.93
CA VAL A 117 -3.71 -1.65 0.65
C VAL A 117 -2.32 -1.04 0.71
N ASN A 118 -1.47 -1.38 -0.26
CA ASN A 118 -0.18 -0.73 -0.47
C ASN A 118 -0.23 0.04 -1.79
N VAL A 119 0.23 1.29 -1.79
CA VAL A 119 0.06 2.22 -2.90
C VAL A 119 1.42 2.45 -3.55
N HIS A 120 1.48 2.20 -4.86
CA HIS A 120 2.64 2.45 -5.71
C HIS A 120 2.25 3.33 -6.90
N SER A 121 3.24 3.86 -7.61
CA SER A 121 3.07 4.65 -8.83
C SER A 121 3.99 4.16 -9.95
N GLY A 122 3.72 4.61 -11.18
CA GLY A 122 4.47 4.23 -12.38
C GLY A 122 3.66 3.39 -13.37
N GLU A 123 2.46 2.96 -12.98
CA GLU A 123 1.53 2.19 -13.80
C GLU A 123 0.07 2.46 -13.40
N TRP A 124 -0.87 2.28 -14.33
CA TRP A 124 -2.32 2.35 -14.08
C TRP A 124 -2.89 0.94 -13.89
N ALA A 125 -2.67 0.36 -12.71
CA ALA A 125 -3.10 -1.00 -12.41
C ALA A 125 -3.58 -1.15 -10.96
N MET A 126 -4.47 -2.14 -10.74
CA MET A 126 -4.87 -2.60 -9.42
C MET A 126 -4.56 -4.09 -9.32
N TYR A 127 -3.65 -4.45 -8.43
CA TYR A 127 -3.24 -5.83 -8.21
C TYR A 127 -3.92 -6.40 -6.97
N VAL A 128 -4.30 -7.67 -7.07
CA VAL A 128 -4.70 -8.50 -5.94
C VAL A 128 -3.80 -9.72 -5.90
N PRO A 129 -3.56 -10.33 -4.72
CA PRO A 129 -2.77 -11.54 -4.64
C PRO A 129 -3.32 -12.65 -5.56
N TRP A 130 -2.49 -13.49 -6.18
CA TRP A 130 -1.04 -13.60 -6.01
C TRP A 130 -0.29 -13.15 -7.25
N ASP A 131 0.74 -12.30 -7.09
CA ASP A 131 1.61 -11.87 -8.19
C ASP A 131 2.72 -12.90 -8.51
N HIS A 132 3.08 -13.76 -7.56
CA HIS A 132 4.12 -14.77 -7.72
C HIS A 132 3.65 -16.08 -8.39
N LYS A 133 2.34 -16.21 -8.70
CA LYS A 133 1.79 -17.37 -9.39
C LYS A 133 1.37 -16.99 -10.81
N LYS A 134 1.71 -17.83 -11.78
CA LYS A 134 0.93 -17.92 -13.02
C LYS A 134 -0.36 -18.65 -12.67
N VAL A 135 -1.50 -17.98 -12.55
CA VAL A 135 -2.79 -18.69 -12.55
C VAL A 135 -3.65 -18.17 -13.67
N LEU A 136 -3.69 -18.93 -14.76
CA LEU A 136 -4.93 -19.36 -15.39
C LEU A 136 -4.72 -20.79 -15.89
N ALA A 137 -4.91 -21.78 -15.01
CA ALA A 137 -5.27 -23.12 -15.44
C ALA A 137 -6.61 -23.38 -14.73
N GLY A 138 -7.68 -23.29 -15.52
CA GLY A 138 -8.99 -23.82 -15.15
C GLY A 138 -8.99 -25.34 -15.18
#